data_AF-A0A967HNJ2-F1
#
_entry.id   AF-A0A967HNJ2-F1
#
_cell.length_a   1.000
_cell.length_b   1.000
_cell.length_c   1.000
_cell.angle_alpha   90.00
_cell.angle_beta   90.00
_cell.angle_gamma   90.00
#
_symmetry.space_group_name_H-M   'P 1'
#
loop_
_entity.id
_entity.type
_entity.pdbx_description
1 polymer ?
#
loop_
_entity_poly.entity_id
_entity_poly.type
_entity_poly.pdbx_seq_one_letter_code
_entity_poly.pdbx_strand_id
1 'polypeptide(L)'
;MWPTRTRPGLNYGWNILEGSHCYDASSCDRSGLEVPVHEYSHDEGCSITGGYVYRGNAITGIDGHYFYGDFCGGWVASFRYDGADAVDHTRYGFGDIGRVLSFGRDAAGELYVLTDQGTVYRLVPNR
;
A
#
# COMPACT_ATOMS: atom_id res chain seq x y z
N MET A 1 2.52 -5.15 1.32
CA MET A 1 2.18 -5.92 2.53
C MET A 1 1.81 -4.97 3.67
N TRP A 2 0.58 -5.03 4.16
CA TRP A 2 0.07 -4.29 5.33
C TRP A 2 -0.19 -5.29 6.47
N PRO A 3 0.16 -5.04 7.74
CA PRO A 3 -0.06 -6.00 8.82
C PRO A 3 -1.50 -5.95 9.39
N THR A 4 -2.03 -7.09 9.87
CA THR A 4 -3.38 -7.18 10.50
C THR A 4 -3.38 -6.58 11.92
N ARG A 5 -2.21 -6.32 12.50
CA ARG A 5 -2.08 -5.72 13.83
C ARG A 5 -0.74 -4.98 13.95
N THR A 6 -0.73 -3.70 14.32
CA THR A 6 0.54 -3.00 14.61
C THR A 6 0.93 -3.22 16.07
N ARG A 7 1.50 -4.40 16.37
CA ARG A 7 2.24 -4.64 17.61
C ARG A 7 3.73 -4.70 17.28
N PRO A 8 4.60 -4.01 18.03
CA PRO A 8 6.03 -4.17 17.86
C PRO A 8 6.43 -5.64 18.08
N GLY A 9 7.36 -6.15 17.27
CA GLY A 9 7.90 -7.51 17.41
C GLY A 9 7.14 -8.62 16.67
N LEU A 10 6.24 -8.30 15.73
CA LEU A 10 5.65 -9.31 14.85
C LEU A 10 6.67 -9.89 13.88
N ASN A 11 6.53 -11.19 13.59
CA ASN A 11 7.36 -11.91 12.63
C ASN A 11 6.60 -12.08 11.31
N TYR A 12 7.08 -11.42 10.26
CA TYR A 12 6.47 -11.46 8.92
C TYR A 12 6.92 -12.65 8.07
N GLY A 13 7.67 -13.58 8.66
CA GLY A 13 7.89 -14.90 8.08
C GLY A 13 9.07 -15.05 7.14
N TRP A 14 9.95 -14.06 6.94
CA TRP A 14 11.14 -14.26 6.10
C TRP A 14 12.12 -15.28 6.73
N ASN A 15 12.65 -16.27 5.99
CA ASN A 15 12.48 -16.58 4.57
C ASN A 15 11.47 -17.74 4.31
N ILE A 16 10.58 -18.03 5.25
CA ILE A 16 9.50 -19.02 5.11
C ILE A 16 8.37 -18.51 4.22
N LEU A 17 8.06 -17.22 4.25
CA LEU A 17 6.98 -16.60 3.48
C LEU A 17 7.48 -15.47 2.57
N GLU A 18 6.85 -15.38 1.40
CA GLU A 18 6.79 -14.20 0.54
C GLU A 18 5.30 -13.86 0.36
N GLY A 19 4.85 -12.75 0.97
CA GLY A 19 3.42 -12.49 1.13
C GLY A 19 2.76 -13.54 2.04
N SER A 20 1.65 -14.14 1.60
CA SER A 20 0.98 -15.25 2.28
C SER A 20 1.42 -16.65 1.77
N HIS A 21 2.39 -16.69 0.86
CA HIS A 21 2.84 -17.91 0.17
C HIS A 21 4.11 -18.46 0.78
N CYS A 22 4.27 -19.78 0.76
CA CYS A 22 5.52 -20.44 1.16
C CYS A 22 6.65 -20.03 0.22
N TYR A 23 7.81 -19.73 0.78
CA TYR A 23 9.02 -19.33 0.08
C TYR A 23 10.17 -20.31 0.38
N ASP A 24 11.39 -19.92 0.01
CA ASP A 24 12.68 -20.65 -0.02
C ASP A 24 13.20 -21.21 1.32
N ALA A 25 12.30 -21.65 2.20
CA ALA A 25 12.60 -22.41 3.39
C ALA A 25 12.38 -23.91 3.16
N SER A 26 13.12 -24.73 3.91
CA SER A 26 13.01 -26.20 3.86
C SER A 26 11.67 -26.74 4.36
N SER A 27 10.94 -25.95 5.15
CA SER A 27 9.58 -26.25 5.59
C SER A 27 8.74 -24.98 5.63
N CYS A 28 7.43 -25.10 5.40
CA CYS A 28 6.51 -23.98 5.45
C CYS A 28 5.68 -23.97 6.74
N ASP A 29 6.36 -23.98 7.88
CA ASP A 29 5.70 -23.80 9.18
C ASP A 29 5.32 -22.32 9.36
N ARG A 30 4.01 -22.06 9.41
CA ARG A 30 3.45 -20.71 9.55
C ARG A 30 3.13 -20.33 11.00
N SER A 31 3.47 -21.19 11.95
CA SER A 31 3.15 -20.99 13.36
C SER A 31 3.80 -19.71 13.90
N GLY A 32 2.96 -18.79 14.40
CA GLY A 32 3.41 -17.51 14.95
C GLY A 32 3.86 -16.48 13.91
N LEU A 33 3.61 -16.73 12.61
CA LEU A 33 3.87 -15.77 11.54
C LEU A 33 2.67 -14.85 11.30
N GLU A 34 2.96 -13.61 10.95
CA GLU A 34 1.99 -12.58 10.58
C GLU A 34 1.96 -12.41 9.06
N VAL A 35 0.79 -12.68 8.46
CA VAL A 35 0.55 -12.59 7.02
C VAL A 35 0.06 -11.19 6.61
N PRO A 36 0.19 -10.78 5.33
CA PRO A 36 -0.36 -9.50 4.88
C PRO A 36 -1.89 -9.47 4.97
N VAL A 37 -2.48 -8.30 5.24
CA VAL A 37 -3.91 -8.01 4.96
C VAL A 37 -4.17 -7.77 3.48
N HIS A 38 -3.13 -7.43 2.72
CA HIS A 38 -3.22 -7.12 1.30
C HIS A 38 -1.94 -7.47 0.56
N GLU A 39 -2.13 -8.19 -0.54
CA GLU A 39 -1.15 -8.59 -1.55
C GLU A 39 -1.86 -8.71 -2.91
N TYR A 40 -1.09 -8.73 -4.00
CA TYR A 40 -1.59 -8.97 -5.35
C TYR A 40 -0.55 -9.75 -6.15
N SER A 41 -0.97 -10.38 -7.26
CA SER A 41 -0.08 -11.23 -8.05
C SER A 41 0.87 -10.40 -8.94
N HIS A 42 1.98 -11.00 -9.36
CA HIS A 42 2.90 -10.34 -10.30
C HIS A 42 2.30 -10.10 -11.70
N ASP A 43 1.11 -10.63 -11.99
CA ASP A 43 0.37 -10.33 -13.22
C ASP A 43 -0.31 -8.94 -13.14
N GLU A 44 -0.53 -8.41 -11.94
CA GLU A 44 -1.19 -7.11 -11.70
C GLU A 44 -0.19 -5.94 -11.53
N GLY A 45 1.03 -6.23 -11.10
CA GLY A 45 2.10 -5.27 -10.83
C GLY A 45 3.40 -6.00 -10.48
N CYS A 46 4.47 -5.28 -10.15
CA CYS A 46 5.77 -5.90 -9.88
C CYS A 46 6.35 -5.58 -8.51
N SER A 47 5.96 -4.46 -7.90
CA SER A 47 6.60 -3.96 -6.69
C SER A 47 5.75 -2.88 -6.04
N ILE A 48 5.26 -3.18 -4.85
CA ILE A 48 4.48 -2.25 -4.03
C ILE A 48 5.41 -1.18 -3.47
N THR A 49 5.12 0.07 -3.84
CA THR A 49 5.59 1.26 -3.12
C THR A 49 4.56 1.62 -2.06
N GLY A 50 4.88 1.37 -0.79
CA GLY A 50 4.02 1.75 0.33
C GLY A 50 3.88 3.26 0.48
N GLY A 51 2.70 3.73 0.90
CA GLY A 51 2.41 5.13 1.22
C GLY A 51 1.88 5.35 2.64
N TYR A 52 0.78 6.10 2.75
CA TYR A 52 0.22 6.58 4.01
C TYR A 52 -1.29 6.40 4.07
N VAL A 53 -1.82 6.38 5.30
CA VAL A 53 -3.26 6.54 5.52
C VAL A 53 -3.64 8.01 5.35
N TYR A 54 -4.60 8.30 4.48
CA TYR A 54 -5.15 9.63 4.28
C TYR A 54 -5.89 10.09 5.55
N ARG A 55 -5.56 11.30 6.01
CA ARG A 55 -6.13 11.95 7.20
C ARG A 55 -6.43 13.44 6.96
N GLY A 56 -6.44 13.84 5.69
CA GLY A 56 -6.73 15.19 5.27
C GLY A 56 -8.24 15.48 5.31
N ASN A 57 -8.59 16.74 5.09
CA ASN A 57 -9.98 17.19 5.10
C ASN A 57 -10.46 17.64 3.71
N ALA A 58 -9.55 17.76 2.73
CA ALA A 58 -9.92 18.18 1.39
C ALA A 58 -10.75 17.11 0.64
N ILE A 59 -10.54 15.83 0.93
CA ILE A 59 -11.21 14.69 0.28
C ILE A 59 -11.87 13.81 1.35
N THR A 60 -13.04 14.21 1.84
CA THR A 60 -13.70 13.55 2.98
C THR A 60 -14.09 12.09 2.73
N GLY A 61 -14.34 11.70 1.48
CA GLY A 61 -14.77 10.33 1.12
C GLY A 61 -13.69 9.25 1.25
N ILE A 62 -12.44 9.61 1.52
CA ILE A 62 -11.31 8.67 1.60
C ILE A 62 -10.57 8.72 2.94
N ASP A 63 -11.12 9.36 3.98
CA ASP A 63 -10.52 9.28 5.31
C ASP A 63 -10.35 7.81 5.74
N GLY A 64 -9.18 7.50 6.28
CA GLY A 64 -8.83 6.14 6.72
C GLY A 64 -8.42 5.18 5.61
N HIS A 65 -8.44 5.61 4.34
CA HIS A 65 -7.88 4.80 3.27
C HIS A 65 -6.36 4.86 3.30
N TYR A 66 -5.73 3.70 3.24
CA TYR A 66 -4.32 3.55 3.00
C TYR A 66 -4.01 3.63 1.51
N PHE A 67 -3.09 4.52 1.12
CA PHE A 67 -2.64 4.67 -0.25
C PHE A 67 -1.29 3.99 -0.49
N TYR A 68 -1.19 3.31 -1.62
CA TYR A 68 0.01 2.69 -2.13
C TYR A 68 0.08 2.82 -3.65
N GLY A 69 1.24 2.56 -4.22
CA GLY A 69 1.42 2.50 -5.66
C GLY A 69 2.21 1.27 -6.07
N ASP A 70 2.31 1.08 -7.38
CA ASP A 70 3.22 0.09 -7.97
C ASP A 70 4.30 0.79 -8.78
N PHE A 71 5.54 0.37 -8.56
CA PHE A 71 6.69 0.95 -9.23
C PHE A 71 6.66 0.71 -10.74
N CYS A 72 6.36 -0.50 -11.22
CA CYS A 72 6.39 -0.80 -12.65
C CYS A 72 5.19 -0.20 -13.39
N GLY A 73 4.01 -0.35 -12.81
CA GLY A 73 2.75 0.04 -13.43
C GLY A 73 2.42 1.52 -13.33
N GLY A 74 3.13 2.29 -12.49
CA GLY A 74 2.96 3.75 -12.38
C GLY A 74 1.58 4.16 -11.87
N TRP A 75 0.89 3.27 -11.17
CA TRP A 75 -0.48 3.47 -10.72
C TRP A 75 -0.54 3.66 -9.21
N VAL A 76 -1.64 4.28 -8.75
CA VAL A 76 -1.96 4.46 -7.33
C VAL A 76 -3.27 3.76 -7.02
N ALA A 77 -3.32 3.10 -5.87
CA ALA A 77 -4.50 2.45 -5.33
C ALA A 77 -4.64 2.73 -3.84
N SER A 78 -5.82 2.43 -3.31
CA SER A 78 -6.07 2.49 -1.88
C SER A 78 -7.02 1.40 -1.43
N PHE A 79 -7.02 1.15 -0.13
CA PHE A 79 -8.02 0.34 0.56
C PHE A 79 -8.21 0.91 1.97
N ARG A 80 -9.33 0.63 2.63
CA ARG A 80 -9.54 0.90 4.04
C ARG A 80 -9.31 -0.38 4.84
N TYR A 81 -8.62 -0.28 5.97
CA TYR A 81 -8.51 -1.40 6.90
C TYR A 81 -9.64 -1.32 7.93
N ASP A 82 -10.43 -2.38 8.08
CA ASP A 82 -11.58 -2.40 9.01
C ASP A 82 -11.27 -3.03 10.38
N GLY A 83 -10.03 -3.49 10.59
CA GLY A 83 -9.59 -4.18 11.80
C GLY A 83 -9.50 -5.70 11.64
N ALA A 84 -9.93 -6.24 10.50
CA ALA A 84 -9.73 -7.62 10.11
C ALA A 84 -9.11 -7.69 8.71
N ASP A 85 -9.74 -7.03 7.74
CA ASP A 85 -9.45 -7.17 6.32
C ASP A 85 -9.22 -5.81 5.63
N ALA A 86 -8.59 -5.86 4.45
CA ALA A 86 -8.55 -4.75 3.52
C ALA A 86 -9.86 -4.68 2.73
N VAL A 87 -10.63 -3.61 2.90
CA VAL A 87 -11.93 -3.35 2.28
C VAL A 87 -11.91 -2.06 1.47
N ASP A 88 -12.99 -1.73 0.76
CA ASP A 88 -13.14 -0.47 0.01
C ASP A 88 -11.97 -0.18 -0.98
N HIS A 89 -11.51 -1.23 -1.68
CA HIS A 89 -10.41 -1.12 -2.64
C HIS A 89 -10.76 -0.18 -3.79
N THR A 90 -9.86 0.76 -4.08
CA THR A 90 -10.00 1.73 -5.18
C THR A 90 -8.72 1.82 -5.98
N ARG A 91 -8.84 1.75 -7.31
CA ARG A 91 -7.76 2.04 -8.26
C ARG A 91 -7.98 3.41 -8.89
N TYR A 92 -6.96 4.27 -8.85
CA TYR A 92 -7.08 5.64 -9.34
C TYR A 92 -6.50 5.80 -10.75
N GLY A 93 -7.28 6.41 -11.64
CA GLY A 93 -6.87 6.75 -13.00
C GLY A 93 -6.28 8.16 -13.09
N PHE A 94 -5.04 8.34 -12.64
CA PHE A 94 -4.34 9.64 -12.71
C PHE A 94 -3.67 9.94 -14.06
N GLY A 95 -3.86 9.08 -15.06
CA GLY A 95 -3.09 9.12 -16.30
C GLY A 95 -1.65 8.64 -16.07
N ASP A 96 -0.75 9.02 -16.99
CA ASP A 96 0.67 8.72 -16.84
C ASP A 96 1.34 9.78 -15.94
N ILE A 97 1.70 9.35 -14.73
CA ILE A 97 2.44 10.17 -13.75
C ILE A 97 3.90 9.71 -13.59
N GLY A 98 4.33 8.69 -14.35
CA GLY A 98 5.59 7.98 -14.15
C GLY A 98 5.53 6.93 -13.03
N ARG A 99 6.69 6.39 -12.63
CA ARG A 99 6.77 5.34 -11.61
C ARG A 99 6.63 5.92 -10.22
N VAL A 100 5.78 5.33 -9.39
CA VAL A 100 5.56 5.78 -8.00
C VAL A 100 6.74 5.37 -7.12
N LEU A 101 7.50 6.34 -6.63
CA LEU A 101 8.69 6.12 -5.80
C LEU A 101 8.41 6.22 -4.30
N SER A 102 7.52 7.13 -3.92
CA SER A 102 7.17 7.34 -2.52
C SER A 102 5.88 8.15 -2.42
N PHE A 103 5.38 8.24 -1.19
CA PHE A 103 4.31 9.16 -0.83
C PHE A 103 4.84 10.16 0.20
N GLY A 104 4.12 11.27 0.34
CA GLY A 104 4.35 12.25 1.39
C GLY A 104 3.02 12.67 2.01
N ARG A 105 3.09 13.19 3.24
CA ARG A 105 1.93 13.78 3.92
C ARG A 105 2.33 15.12 4.52
N ASP A 106 1.52 16.14 4.32
CA ASP A 106 1.72 17.43 4.98
C ASP A 106 1.18 17.46 6.41
N ALA A 107 1.31 18.60 7.09
CA ALA A 107 0.81 18.79 8.45
C ALA A 107 -0.73 18.77 8.57
N ALA A 108 -1.44 18.99 7.47
CA ALA A 108 -2.90 18.95 7.40
C ALA A 108 -3.44 17.53 7.10
N GLY A 109 -2.56 16.57 6.84
CA GLY A 109 -2.93 15.19 6.53
C GLY A 109 -3.17 14.93 5.04
N GLU A 110 -2.91 15.92 4.18
CA GLU A 110 -3.06 15.80 2.72
C GLU A 110 -1.90 15.03 2.12
N LEU A 111 -2.19 14.25 1.07
CA LEU A 111 -1.23 13.31 0.49
C LEU A 111 -0.61 13.80 -0.82
N TYR A 112 0.63 13.40 -0.99
CA TYR A 112 1.48 13.69 -2.11
C TYR A 112 2.11 12.41 -2.65
N VAL A 113 2.40 12.38 -3.94
CA VAL A 113 3.04 11.25 -4.64
C VAL A 113 4.32 11.74 -5.30
N LEU A 114 5.44 11.10 -4.99
CA LEU A 114 6.73 11.35 -5.64
C LEU A 114 6.96 10.30 -6.74
N THR A 115 7.39 10.75 -7.91
CA THR A 115 7.61 9.87 -9.07
C THR A 115 9.03 9.92 -9.60
N ASP A 116 9.40 8.93 -10.43
CA ASP A 116 10.73 8.81 -11.04
C ASP A 116 11.07 9.93 -12.04
N GLN A 117 10.07 10.72 -12.43
CA GLN A 117 10.25 11.93 -13.24
C GLN A 117 10.69 13.14 -12.40
N GLY A 118 10.92 12.98 -11.10
CA GLY A 118 11.29 14.06 -10.19
C GLY A 118 10.13 15.00 -9.84
N THR A 119 8.88 14.60 -10.14
CA THR A 119 7.69 15.40 -9.87
C THR A 119 7.01 14.95 -8.57
N VAL A 120 6.49 15.92 -7.82
CA VAL A 120 5.63 15.69 -6.66
C VAL A 120 4.21 16.14 -6.98
N TYR A 121 3.29 15.19 -7.05
CA TYR A 121 1.87 15.44 -7.25
C TYR A 121 1.14 15.54 -5.92
N ARG A 122 0.12 16.39 -5.82
CA ARG A 122 -0.81 16.43 -4.68
C ARG A 122 -2.10 15.73 -5.08
N LEU A 123 -2.63 14.87 -4.20
CA LEU A 123 -3.97 14.31 -4.37
C LEU A 123 -5.04 15.39 -4.13
N VAL A 124 -5.99 15.50 -5.04
CA VAL A 124 -7.10 16.46 -4.99
C VAL A 124 -8.43 15.78 -5.32
N PRO A 125 -9.58 16.32 -4.88
CA PRO A 125 -10.88 15.77 -5.25
C PRO A 125 -11.11 15.79 -6.76
N ASN A 126 -11.80 14.78 -7.30
CA ASN A 126 -12.38 14.88 -8.63
C ASN A 126 -13.44 15.98 -8.65
N ARG A 127 -13.45 16.80 -9.70
CA ARG A 127 -14.50 17.78 -9.95
C ARG A 127 -15.73 17.15 -10.58
#